data_AF-A0A2S6TH93-F1
#
_entry.id   AF-A0A2S6TH93-F1
#
_cell.length_a   1.000
_cell.length_b   1.000
_cell.length_c   1.000
_cell.angle_alpha   90.00
_cell.angle_beta   90.00
_cell.angle_gamma   90.00
#
_symmetry.space_group_name_H-M   'P 1'
#
loop_
_entity.id
_entity.type
_entity.pdbx_description
1 polymer ?
#
loop_
_entity_poly.entity_id
_entity_poly.type
_entity_poly.pdbx_seq_one_letter_code
_entity_poly.pdbx_strand_id
1 'polypeptide(L)'
;SEAAQFSISEVKLGLIPSVISPYVVAVIGERQARRYALGAETFDAIEAKRIGLVHEVTAAEDLQAAVDAMVEALLANGPAAMAETKDQIAGVANRPVDDRLIAAAAARIARIRVSDEGREGVAAFLEKRKPGWARK
;
A
#
# COMPACT_ATOMS: atom_id res chain seq x y z
N SER A 1 -15.15 5.11 -5.01
CA SER A 1 -16.44 5.82 -5.14
C SER A 1 -17.20 5.72 -3.82
N GLU A 2 -17.87 6.80 -3.44
CA GLU A 2 -18.77 6.89 -2.28
C GLU A 2 -19.94 5.90 -2.32
N ALA A 3 -20.32 5.44 -3.51
CA ALA A 3 -21.38 4.44 -3.68
C ALA A 3 -20.93 3.00 -3.37
N ALA A 4 -19.65 2.76 -3.07
CA ALA A 4 -19.15 1.41 -2.80
C ALA A 4 -19.66 0.85 -1.47
N GLN A 5 -19.97 -0.44 -1.47
CA GLN A 5 -20.37 -1.19 -0.28
C GLN A 5 -19.45 -2.38 -0.06
N PHE A 6 -19.18 -2.70 1.20
CA PHE A 6 -18.26 -3.74 1.63
C PHE A 6 -18.93 -4.66 2.64
N SER A 7 -18.57 -5.94 2.63
CA SER A 7 -18.99 -6.91 3.64
C SER A 7 -18.04 -8.10 3.69
N ILE A 8 -17.87 -8.68 4.88
CA ILE A 8 -17.19 -9.97 5.09
C ILE A 8 -18.29 -10.98 5.43
N SER A 9 -18.94 -11.52 4.39
CA SER A 9 -20.23 -12.18 4.51
C SER A 9 -20.17 -13.71 4.66
N GLU A 10 -18.98 -14.31 4.66
CA GLU A 10 -18.77 -15.76 4.62
C GLU A 10 -19.54 -16.51 5.73
N VAL A 11 -19.67 -15.92 6.92
CA VAL A 11 -20.39 -16.53 8.05
C VAL A 11 -21.90 -16.70 7.79
N LYS A 12 -22.50 -15.90 6.88
CA LYS A 12 -23.89 -16.10 6.45
C LYS A 12 -24.08 -17.41 5.67
N LEU A 13 -23.01 -17.94 5.10
CA LEU A 13 -23.00 -19.19 4.33
C LEU A 13 -22.49 -20.38 5.16
N GLY A 14 -22.28 -20.20 6.47
CA GLY A 14 -21.63 -21.21 7.32
C GLY A 14 -20.14 -21.41 7.01
N LEU A 15 -19.51 -20.43 6.34
CA LEU A 15 -18.09 -20.44 6.00
C LEU A 15 -17.32 -19.43 6.87
N ILE A 16 -15.99 -19.45 6.74
CA ILE A 16 -15.10 -18.49 7.40
C ILE A 16 -14.20 -17.79 6.37
N PRO A 17 -13.86 -16.51 6.58
CA PRO A 17 -13.03 -15.72 5.67
C PRO A 17 -11.53 -16.07 5.79
N SER A 18 -11.16 -17.36 5.84
CA SER A 18 -9.81 -17.83 6.23
C SER A 18 -8.68 -17.24 5.39
N VAL A 19 -8.83 -17.24 4.06
CA VAL A 19 -7.76 -16.82 3.14
C VAL A 19 -7.54 -15.31 3.20
N ILE A 20 -8.62 -14.53 3.37
CA ILE A 20 -8.54 -13.07 3.40
C ILE A 20 -8.22 -12.52 4.80
N SER A 21 -8.46 -13.30 5.86
CA SER A 21 -8.35 -12.86 7.26
C SER A 21 -7.00 -12.24 7.62
N PRO A 22 -5.83 -12.81 7.24
CA PRO A 22 -4.54 -12.18 7.56
C PRO A 22 -4.41 -10.77 6.99
N TYR A 23 -4.92 -10.54 5.78
CA TYR A 23 -4.84 -9.25 5.09
C TYR A 23 -5.84 -8.25 5.67
N VAL A 24 -7.08 -8.67 5.91
CA VAL A 24 -8.10 -7.82 6.53
C VAL A 24 -7.65 -7.38 7.92
N VAL A 25 -7.20 -8.32 8.76
CA VAL A 25 -6.72 -7.99 10.11
C VAL A 25 -5.51 -7.06 10.06
N ALA A 26 -4.59 -7.25 9.11
CA ALA A 26 -3.44 -6.36 8.94
C ALA A 26 -3.84 -4.93 8.53
N VAL A 27 -4.96 -4.75 7.83
CA VAL A 27 -5.42 -3.46 7.31
C VAL A 27 -6.33 -2.73 8.31
N ILE A 28 -7.37 -3.38 8.82
CA ILE A 28 -8.39 -2.73 9.67
C ILE A 28 -8.27 -3.08 11.17
N GLY A 29 -7.30 -3.92 11.53
CA GLY A 29 -7.06 -4.39 12.89
C GLY A 29 -8.07 -5.44 13.37
N GLU A 30 -7.70 -6.17 14.43
CA GLU A 30 -8.53 -7.24 15.00
C GLU A 30 -9.92 -6.74 15.44
N ARG A 31 -9.99 -5.55 16.04
CA ARG A 31 -11.24 -4.99 16.58
C ARG A 31 -12.30 -4.81 15.48
N GLN A 32 -11.92 -4.23 14.35
CA GLN A 32 -12.86 -4.00 13.25
C GLN A 32 -13.11 -5.30 12.48
N ALA A 33 -12.07 -6.09 12.22
CA ALA A 33 -12.21 -7.39 11.57
C ALA A 33 -13.20 -8.29 12.32
N ARG A 34 -13.13 -8.35 13.66
CA ARG A 34 -14.08 -9.11 14.49
C ARG A 34 -15.52 -8.63 14.34
N ARG A 35 -15.74 -7.31 14.34
CA ARG A 35 -17.08 -6.73 14.15
C ARG A 35 -17.67 -7.14 12.80
N TYR A 36 -16.96 -6.85 11.71
CA TYR A 36 -17.48 -7.01 10.36
C TYR A 36 -17.53 -8.47 9.89
N ALA A 37 -16.57 -9.31 10.29
CA ALA A 37 -16.56 -10.72 9.93
C ALA A 37 -17.59 -11.56 10.70
N LEU A 38 -17.83 -11.27 11.99
CA LEU A 38 -18.85 -11.99 12.77
C LEU A 38 -20.25 -11.48 12.49
N GLY A 39 -20.42 -10.16 12.32
CA GLY A 39 -21.72 -9.56 12.03
C GLY A 39 -22.17 -9.75 10.59
N ALA A 40 -21.24 -9.96 9.65
CA ALA A 40 -21.50 -9.95 8.21
C ALA A 40 -22.36 -8.75 7.76
N GLU A 41 -22.23 -7.63 8.48
CA GLU A 41 -22.93 -6.39 8.17
C GLU A 41 -22.30 -5.76 6.93
N THR A 42 -23.12 -5.02 6.16
CA THR A 42 -22.63 -4.19 5.07
C THR A 42 -22.28 -2.82 5.63
N PHE A 43 -21.17 -2.24 5.16
CA PHE A 43 -20.78 -0.88 5.48
C PHE A 43 -20.37 -0.12 4.21
N ASP A 44 -20.49 1.20 4.25
CA ASP A 44 -20.25 2.08 3.11
C ASP A 44 -18.77 2.46 2.94
N ALA A 45 -18.48 3.18 1.87
CA ALA A 45 -17.14 3.66 1.55
C ALA A 45 -16.56 4.62 2.61
N ILE A 46 -17.41 5.42 3.25
CA ILE A 46 -16.97 6.38 4.29
C ILE A 46 -16.46 5.62 5.51
N GLU A 47 -17.21 4.61 5.95
CA GLU A 47 -16.80 3.74 7.03
C GLU A 47 -15.56 2.93 6.65
N ALA A 48 -15.50 2.40 5.43
CA ALA A 48 -14.33 1.70 4.90
C ALA A 48 -13.06 2.56 4.99
N LYS A 49 -13.15 3.86 4.65
CA LYS A 49 -12.04 4.80 4.79
C LYS A 49 -11.72 5.06 6.27
N ARG A 50 -12.74 5.26 7.11
CA ARG A 50 -12.59 5.52 8.56
C ARG A 50 -11.86 4.39 9.28
N ILE A 51 -12.08 3.14 8.87
CA ILE A 51 -11.43 1.95 9.46
C ILE A 51 -10.10 1.57 8.77
N GLY A 52 -9.70 2.30 7.72
CA GLY A 52 -8.44 2.07 7.01
C GLY A 52 -8.49 1.00 5.92
N LEU A 53 -9.66 0.51 5.53
CA LEU A 53 -9.80 -0.49 4.46
C LEU A 53 -9.44 0.07 3.08
N VAL A 54 -9.78 1.35 2.86
CA VAL A 54 -9.47 2.08 1.61
C VAL A 54 -8.74 3.38 1.94
N HIS A 55 -7.86 3.80 1.04
CA HIS A 55 -7.06 5.03 1.21
C HIS A 55 -7.86 6.30 0.86
N GLU A 56 -8.75 6.22 -0.13
CA GLU A 56 -9.46 7.36 -0.68
C GLU A 56 -10.90 7.00 -1.06
N VAL A 57 -11.78 7.99 -0.95
CA VAL A 57 -13.18 7.93 -1.37
C VAL A 57 -13.47 9.21 -2.14
N THR A 58 -14.06 9.05 -3.32
CA THR A 58 -14.38 10.11 -4.27
C THR A 58 -15.85 10.01 -4.67
N ALA A 59 -16.40 11.06 -5.28
CA ALA A 59 -17.62 10.94 -6.07
C ALA A 59 -17.41 9.91 -7.22
N ALA A 60 -18.49 9.41 -7.79
CA ALA A 60 -18.39 8.36 -8.82
C ALA A 60 -17.75 8.90 -10.11
N GLU A 61 -18.09 10.12 -10.49
CA GLU A 61 -17.59 10.87 -11.64
C GLU A 61 -16.09 11.19 -11.55
N ASP A 62 -15.56 11.38 -10.34
CA ASP A 62 -14.16 11.74 -10.10
C ASP A 62 -13.23 10.53 -9.96
N LEU A 63 -13.79 9.31 -9.92
CA LEU A 63 -13.02 8.09 -9.65
C LEU A 63 -11.88 7.88 -10.64
N GLN A 64 -12.13 8.10 -11.94
CA GLN A 64 -11.10 7.92 -12.96
C GLN A 64 -9.97 8.94 -12.80
N ALA A 65 -10.30 10.20 -12.55
CA ALA A 65 -9.31 11.25 -12.36
C ALA A 65 -8.41 10.98 -11.15
N ALA A 66 -8.97 10.47 -10.04
CA ALA A 66 -8.18 10.07 -8.86
C ALA A 66 -7.25 8.88 -9.15
N VAL A 67 -7.74 7.89 -9.91
CA VAL A 67 -6.90 6.76 -10.36
C VAL A 67 -5.75 7.25 -11.24
N ASP A 68 -6.03 8.10 -12.23
CA ASP A 68 -5.02 8.65 -13.14
C ASP A 68 -3.97 9.44 -12.36
N ALA A 69 -4.39 10.28 -11.42
CA ALA A 69 -3.47 11.02 -10.56
C ALA A 69 -2.52 10.10 -9.76
N MET A 70 -3.03 8.99 -9.22
CA MET A 70 -2.21 8.01 -8.50
C MET A 70 -1.26 7.25 -9.44
N VAL A 71 -1.72 6.88 -10.63
CA VAL A 71 -0.89 6.21 -11.64
C VAL A 71 0.25 7.14 -12.09
N GLU A 72 -0.04 8.40 -12.40
CA GLU A 72 0.97 9.40 -12.75
C GLU A 72 1.99 9.59 -11.62
N ALA A 73 1.54 9.65 -10.37
CA ALA A 73 2.41 9.75 -9.21
C ALA A 73 3.35 8.53 -9.08
N LEU A 74 2.87 7.32 -9.40
CA LEU A 74 3.68 6.10 -9.38
C LEU A 74 4.67 6.06 -10.55
N LEU A 75 4.23 6.40 -11.77
CA LEU A 75 5.06 6.41 -12.98
C LEU A 75 6.19 7.45 -12.92
N ALA A 76 6.04 8.49 -12.11
CA ALA A 76 7.09 9.48 -11.88
C ALA A 76 8.30 8.93 -11.08
N ASN A 77 8.20 7.75 -10.46
CA ASN A 77 9.21 7.20 -9.56
C ASN A 77 10.11 6.15 -10.23
N GLY A 78 11.26 5.88 -9.62
CA GLY A 78 12.18 4.84 -10.07
C GLY A 78 11.56 3.44 -9.92
N PRO A 79 11.39 2.65 -11.00
CA PRO A 79 10.71 1.36 -10.93
C PRO A 79 11.44 0.34 -10.05
N ALA A 80 12.78 0.30 -10.08
CA ALA A 80 13.54 -0.60 -9.23
C ALA A 80 13.43 -0.20 -7.75
N ALA A 81 13.51 1.10 -7.45
CA ALA A 81 13.34 1.64 -6.10
C ALA A 81 11.93 1.35 -5.56
N MET A 82 10.87 1.46 -6.37
CA MET A 82 9.52 1.11 -5.96
C MET A 82 9.38 -0.39 -5.63
N ALA A 83 9.93 -1.27 -6.46
CA ALA A 83 9.92 -2.71 -6.21
C ALA A 83 10.65 -3.04 -4.90
N GLU A 84 11.85 -2.50 -4.72
CA GLU A 84 12.65 -2.66 -3.51
C GLU A 84 11.96 -2.10 -2.26
N THR A 85 11.23 -0.99 -2.40
CA THR A 85 10.44 -0.41 -1.31
C THR A 85 9.29 -1.32 -0.91
N LYS A 86 8.56 -1.89 -1.87
CA LYS A 86 7.47 -2.85 -1.61
C LYS A 86 7.99 -4.08 -0.85
N ASP A 87 9.11 -4.63 -1.30
CA ASP A 87 9.77 -5.75 -0.65
C ASP A 87 10.30 -5.39 0.74
N GLN A 88 10.82 -4.18 0.92
CA GLN A 88 11.29 -3.70 2.21
C GLN A 88 10.12 -3.57 3.20
N ILE A 89 8.99 -2.99 2.79
CA ILE A 89 7.79 -2.90 3.62
C ILE A 89 7.36 -4.29 4.09
N ALA A 90 7.27 -5.27 3.17
CA ALA A 90 6.95 -6.65 3.54
C ALA A 90 7.99 -7.28 4.49
N GLY A 91 9.26 -6.91 4.33
CA GLY A 91 10.37 -7.39 5.15
C GLY A 91 10.45 -6.77 6.55
N VAL A 92 9.86 -5.60 6.79
CA VAL A 92 9.89 -4.89 8.09
C VAL A 92 8.54 -4.90 8.81
N ALA A 93 7.42 -5.05 8.09
CA ALA A 93 6.09 -5.02 8.67
C ALA A 93 5.90 -6.16 9.70
N ASN A 94 5.26 -5.83 10.82
CA ASN A 94 4.93 -6.76 11.92
C ASN A 94 6.16 -7.48 12.51
N ARG A 95 7.35 -6.89 12.43
CA ARG A 95 8.57 -7.41 13.06
C ARG A 95 9.06 -6.47 14.15
N PRO A 96 9.66 -7.00 15.23
CA PRO A 96 10.34 -6.16 16.20
C PRO A 96 11.51 -5.43 15.54
N VAL A 97 11.71 -4.18 15.93
CA VAL A 97 12.88 -3.40 15.49
C VAL A 97 14.07 -3.81 16.34
N ASP A 98 14.83 -4.77 15.83
CA ASP A 98 16.06 -5.27 16.46
C ASP A 98 17.30 -4.94 15.60
N ASP A 99 18.48 -5.17 16.18
CA ASP A 99 19.77 -4.88 15.51
C ASP A 99 19.91 -5.63 14.17
N ARG A 100 19.31 -6.81 14.05
CA ARG A 100 19.34 -7.60 12.82
C ARG A 100 18.50 -6.95 11.73
N LEU A 101 17.28 -6.49 12.06
CA LEU A 101 16.41 -5.80 11.13
C LEU A 101 17.04 -4.47 10.68
N ILE A 102 17.62 -3.73 11.62
CA ILE A 102 18.34 -2.47 11.36
C ILE A 102 19.53 -2.73 10.42
N ALA A 103 20.36 -3.73 10.72
CA ALA A 103 21.51 -4.07 9.89
C ALA A 103 21.09 -4.50 8.47
N ALA A 104 20.00 -5.27 8.34
CA ALA A 104 19.47 -5.68 7.03
C ALA A 104 18.94 -4.48 6.22
N ALA A 105 18.22 -3.56 6.88
CA ALA A 105 17.72 -2.33 6.25
C ALA A 105 18.88 -1.43 5.80
N ALA A 106 19.90 -1.25 6.65
CA ALA A 106 21.11 -0.48 6.35
C ALA A 106 21.88 -1.07 5.15
N ALA A 107 22.06 -2.39 5.12
CA ALA A 107 22.69 -3.08 4.00
C ALA A 107 21.88 -2.95 2.70
N ARG A 108 20.53 -2.97 2.77
CA ARG A 108 19.66 -2.79 1.61
C ARG A 108 19.79 -1.38 1.03
N ILE A 109 19.65 -0.34 1.86
CA ILE A 109 19.74 1.05 1.37
C ILE A 109 21.14 1.35 0.81
N ALA A 110 22.21 0.81 1.41
CA ALA A 110 23.57 0.95 0.88
C ALA A 110 23.69 0.38 -0.54
N ARG A 111 23.13 -0.82 -0.79
CA ARG A 111 23.11 -1.43 -2.14
C ARG A 111 22.28 -0.62 -3.14
N ILE A 112 21.08 -0.18 -2.75
CA ILE A 112 20.20 0.60 -3.63
C ILE A 112 20.83 1.95 -3.98
N ARG A 113 21.50 2.60 -3.01
CA ARG A 113 22.14 3.90 -3.22
C ARG A 113 23.22 3.87 -4.29
N VAL A 114 23.97 2.77 -4.41
CA VAL A 114 25.05 2.62 -5.38
C VAL A 114 24.62 1.93 -6.68
N SER A 115 23.36 1.53 -6.80
CA SER A 115 22.78 0.98 -8.03
C SER A 115 22.76 2.03 -9.16
N ASP A 116 22.56 1.58 -10.41
CA ASP A 116 22.45 2.48 -11.55
C ASP A 116 21.29 3.47 -11.38
N GLU A 117 20.11 2.98 -10.98
CA GLU A 117 18.93 3.83 -10.75
C GLU A 117 19.17 4.80 -9.57
N GLY A 118 19.78 4.32 -8.49
CA GLY A 118 20.12 5.17 -7.33
C GLY A 118 21.11 6.29 -7.67
N ARG A 119 22.16 5.99 -8.44
CA ARG A 119 23.13 6.99 -8.90
C ARG A 119 22.51 8.02 -9.83
N GLU A 120 21.72 7.56 -10.81
CA GLU A 120 21.02 8.43 -11.75
C GLU A 120 20.04 9.37 -11.04
N GLY A 121 19.26 8.87 -10.07
CA GLY A 121 18.31 9.71 -9.32
C GLY A 121 18.99 10.82 -8.54
N VAL A 122 20.09 10.48 -7.86
CA VAL A 122 20.89 11.46 -7.11
C VAL A 122 21.51 12.48 -8.05
N ALA A 123 22.09 12.04 -9.17
CA ALA A 123 22.68 12.93 -10.17
C ALA A 123 21.63 13.87 -10.77
N ALA A 124 20.48 13.34 -11.21
CA ALA A 124 19.40 14.12 -11.80
C ALA A 124 18.87 15.20 -10.85
N PHE A 125 18.70 14.85 -9.56
CA PHE A 125 18.31 15.80 -8.52
C PHE A 125 19.32 16.94 -8.35
N LEU A 126 20.62 16.62 -8.25
CA LEU A 126 21.69 17.61 -8.10
C LEU A 126 21.85 18.50 -9.34
N GLU A 127 21.68 17.92 -10.52
CA GLU A 127 21.77 18.59 -11.82
C GLU A 127 20.47 19.33 -12.20
N LYS A 128 19.42 19.27 -11.37
CA LYS A 128 18.09 19.87 -11.61
C LYS A 128 17.48 19.45 -12.96
N ARG A 129 17.68 18.19 -13.34
CA ARG A 129 17.08 17.59 -14.53
C ARG A 129 16.14 16.46 -14.14
N LYS A 130 15.31 16.03 -15.10
CA LYS A 130 14.50 14.81 -14.91
C LYS A 130 15.41 13.57 -14.94
N PRO A 131 15.16 12.56 -14.08
CA PRO A 131 15.87 11.30 -14.14
C PRO A 131 15.43 10.47 -15.35
N GLY A 132 16.28 9.53 -15.79
CA GLY A 132 16.07 8.75 -17.01
C GLY A 132 14.78 7.91 -17.06
N TRP A 133 14.20 7.56 -15.91
CA TRP A 133 12.92 6.83 -15.81
C TRP A 133 11.69 7.73 -15.90
N ALA A 134 11.81 9.03 -15.65
CA ALA A 134 10.70 9.98 -15.72
C ALA A 134 10.34 10.33 -17.18
N ARG A 135 10.29 9.34 -18.07
CA ARG A 135 10.05 9.55 -19.50
C ARG A 135 8.64 10.11 -19.76
N LYS A 136 8.64 10.97 -20.78
CA LYS A 136 7.63 11.94 -21.25
C LYS A 136 6.17 11.54 -21.13
#